data_AF-D7KDT8-F1
#
_entry.id   AF-D7KDT8-F1
#
_cell.length_a   1.000
_cell.length_b   1.000
_cell.length_c   1.000
_cell.angle_alpha   90.00
_cell.angle_beta   90.00
_cell.angle_gamma   90.00
#
_symmetry.space_group_name_H-M   'P 1'
#
loop_
_entity.id
_entity.type
_entity.pdbx_description
1 polymer ?
#
loop_
_entity_poly.entity_id
_entity_poly.type
_entity_poly.pdbx_seq_one_letter_code
_entity_poly.pdbx_strand_id
1 'polypeptide(L)'
;MMMNTKKLLKMAKKWQQRAAFSRKRISFQSSSASSSSTTVEKGCFVVYTADKIRFAFPLSYLSNPIVQELLKISEEEFGLPTEGPITLTFDSAFLAYLIRLIERRMDGDTEKALLLSISSARCSLQCSLQREKQQCSTTQQLLVF
;
A
#
# COMPACT_ATOMS: atom_id res chain seq x y z
N MET A 1 -9.53 15.41 53.63
CA MET A 1 -8.13 14.99 53.42
C MET A 1 -7.57 15.74 52.22
N MET A 2 -6.71 16.74 52.40
CA MET A 2 -6.18 17.57 51.32
C MET A 2 -4.94 16.95 50.67
N MET A 3 -4.90 16.97 49.35
CA MET A 3 -3.83 16.38 48.55
C MET A 3 -2.55 17.22 48.71
N ASN A 4 -1.43 16.56 49.01
CA ASN A 4 -0.14 17.24 49.24
C ASN A 4 0.50 17.67 47.90
N THR A 5 0.81 18.96 47.75
CA THR A 5 1.41 19.56 46.54
C THR A 5 2.75 18.92 46.16
N LYS A 6 3.54 18.44 47.12
CA LYS A 6 4.80 17.73 46.88
C LYS A 6 4.58 16.37 46.21
N LYS A 7 3.48 15.69 46.52
CA LYS A 7 3.10 14.44 45.84
C LYS A 7 2.73 14.70 44.39
N LEU A 8 1.96 15.75 44.12
CA LEU A 8 1.58 16.15 42.76
C LEU A 8 2.80 16.48 41.90
N LEU A 9 3.74 17.27 42.41
CA LEU A 9 4.97 17.61 41.68
C LEU A 9 5.81 16.35 41.37
N LYS A 10 5.86 15.39 42.31
CA LYS A 10 6.56 14.11 42.10
C LYS A 10 5.86 13.25 41.04
N MET A 11 4.53 13.25 41.00
CA MET A 11 3.78 12.57 39.96
C MET A 11 4.00 13.24 38.60
N ALA A 12 3.86 14.56 38.50
CA ALA A 12 4.09 15.32 37.27
C ALA A 12 5.48 15.07 36.69
N LYS A 13 6.52 15.03 37.54
CA LYS A 13 7.89 14.67 37.13
C LYS A 13 7.96 13.24 36.55
N LYS A 14 7.26 12.26 37.13
CA LYS A 14 7.19 10.89 36.59
C LYS A 14 6.44 10.82 35.25
N TRP A 15 5.36 11.59 35.08
CA TRP A 15 4.63 11.67 33.82
C TRP A 15 5.47 12.30 32.71
N GLN A 16 6.19 13.39 33.02
CA GLN A 16 7.10 14.04 32.08
C GLN A 16 8.24 13.12 31.64
N GLN A 17 8.80 12.33 32.57
CA GLN A 17 9.83 11.33 32.27
C GLN A 17 9.30 10.19 31.39
N ARG A 18 8.09 9.68 31.69
CA ARG A 18 7.43 8.66 30.86
C ARG A 18 7.14 9.19 29.45
N ALA A 19 6.60 10.39 29.32
CA ALA A 19 6.32 11.02 28.03
C ALA A 19 7.59 11.35 27.23
N ALA A 20 8.70 11.71 27.90
CA ALA A 20 9.99 11.89 27.25
C ALA A 20 10.57 10.55 26.75
N PHE A 21 10.42 9.46 27.50
CA PHE A 21 10.85 8.13 27.07
C PHE A 21 9.97 7.57 25.95
N SER A 22 8.65 7.86 25.95
CA SER A 22 7.74 7.57 24.84
C SER A 22 8.03 8.38 23.58
N ARG A 23 8.81 9.48 23.69
CA ARG A 23 9.32 10.26 22.55
C ARG A 23 10.62 9.72 21.98
N LYS A 24 11.21 8.66 22.53
CA LYS A 24 12.01 7.75 21.70
C LYS A 24 11.01 7.05 20.80
N ARG A 25 10.78 7.72 19.66
CA ARG A 25 10.06 7.25 18.47
C ARG A 25 10.17 5.74 18.46
N ILE A 26 9.03 5.06 18.35
CA ILE A 26 8.98 3.62 18.07
C ILE A 26 9.74 3.49 16.75
N SER A 27 11.06 3.28 16.83
CA SER A 27 11.85 2.90 15.68
C SER A 27 11.34 1.50 15.42
N PHE A 28 10.45 1.40 14.44
CA PHE A 28 10.13 0.13 13.81
C PHE A 28 11.49 -0.45 13.41
N GLN A 29 11.99 -1.39 14.20
CA GLN A 29 13.10 -2.23 13.78
C GLN A 29 12.55 -3.02 12.60
N SER A 30 12.86 -2.52 11.41
CA SER A 30 12.71 -3.24 10.16
C SER A 30 13.62 -4.46 10.24
N SER A 31 13.07 -5.59 10.67
CA SER A 31 13.71 -6.88 10.43
C SER A 31 13.60 -7.17 8.94
N SER A 32 14.76 -7.38 8.33
CA SER A 32 15.03 -7.79 6.94
C SER A 32 14.77 -6.78 5.82
N ALA A 33 15.81 -6.00 5.48
CA ALA A 33 16.49 -6.12 4.19
C ALA A 33 17.80 -5.31 4.22
N SER A 34 18.88 -5.98 3.83
CA SER A 34 20.22 -5.50 3.45
C SER A 34 20.52 -3.99 3.61
N SER A 35 21.52 -3.75 4.46
CA SER A 35 22.38 -2.59 4.50
C SER A 35 22.81 -2.06 3.12
N SER A 36 22.38 -0.85 2.79
CA SER A 36 23.17 0.11 2.02
C SER A 36 22.76 1.54 2.41
N SER A 37 23.57 2.12 3.29
CA SER A 37 23.64 3.57 3.51
C SER A 37 23.82 4.29 2.17
N THR A 38 22.93 5.23 1.84
CA THR A 38 23.25 6.59 1.33
C THR A 38 22.00 7.28 0.77
N THR A 39 21.87 8.59 1.09
CA THR A 39 20.97 9.59 0.49
C THR A 39 19.52 9.69 1.00
N VAL A 40 19.36 10.48 2.08
CA VAL A 40 18.12 11.16 2.52
C VAL A 40 16.98 10.20 2.92
N GLU A 41 16.33 10.45 4.05
CA GLU A 41 15.09 9.76 4.45
C GLU A 41 13.97 10.06 3.42
N LYS A 42 14.03 9.47 2.23
CA LYS A 42 12.89 9.38 1.32
C LYS A 42 11.88 8.54 2.06
N GLY A 43 10.76 9.15 2.43
CA GLY A 43 9.69 8.47 3.17
C GLY A 43 9.26 7.17 2.48
N CYS A 44 8.51 6.37 3.21
CA CYS A 44 7.87 5.18 2.64
C CYS A 44 6.37 5.43 2.48
N PHE A 45 5.78 4.84 1.45
CA PHE A 45 4.33 4.66 1.37
C PHE A 45 3.98 3.23 1.75
N VAL A 46 2.73 3.02 2.16
CA VAL A 46 2.25 1.74 2.66
C VAL A 46 1.08 1.30 1.80
N VAL A 47 1.13 0.04 1.37
CA VAL A 47 0.03 -0.62 0.68
C VAL A 47 -0.33 -1.93 1.38
N TYR A 48 -1.60 -2.30 1.27
CA TYR A 48 -2.14 -3.57 1.71
C TYR A 48 -2.42 -4.45 0.49
N THR A 49 -2.20 -5.75 0.61
CA THR A 49 -2.54 -6.72 -0.45
C THR A 49 -3.96 -7.22 -0.32
N ALA A 50 -4.43 -7.95 -1.34
CA ALA A 50 -5.68 -8.71 -1.26
C ALA A 50 -5.71 -9.66 -0.03
N ASP A 51 -4.55 -10.22 0.33
CA ASP A 51 -4.37 -11.06 1.53
C ASP A 51 -4.33 -10.28 2.85
N LYS A 52 -4.56 -8.96 2.80
CA LYS A 52 -4.49 -8.02 3.93
C LYS A 52 -3.10 -7.93 4.57
N ILE A 53 -2.05 -8.26 3.81
CA ILE A 53 -0.65 -8.15 4.25
C ILE A 53 -0.13 -6.74 3.92
N ARG A 54 0.60 -6.16 4.86
CA ARG A 54 1.14 -4.80 4.76
C ARG A 54 2.54 -4.81 4.14
N PHE A 55 2.75 -4.00 3.10
CA PHE A 55 4.05 -3.74 2.50
C PHE A 55 4.40 -2.24 2.59
N ALA A 56 5.66 -1.95 2.91
CA ALA A 56 6.19 -0.59 2.94
C ALA A 56 7.19 -0.41 1.80
N PHE A 57 6.91 0.55 0.91
CA PHE A 57 7.72 0.83 -0.26
C PHE A 57 8.40 2.18 -0.12
N PRO A 58 9.68 2.32 -0.50
CA PRO A 58 10.30 3.63 -0.61
C PRO A 58 9.55 4.51 -1.62
N LEU A 59 9.41 5.81 -1.35
CA LEU A 59 8.75 6.74 -2.28
C LEU A 59 9.40 6.79 -3.67
N SER A 60 10.67 6.38 -3.80
CA SER A 60 11.34 6.23 -5.10
C SER A 60 10.68 5.20 -6.02
N TYR A 61 9.87 4.28 -5.48
CA TYR A 61 9.14 3.30 -6.29
C TYR A 61 7.98 3.95 -7.05
N LEU A 62 7.49 5.12 -6.61
CA LEU A 62 6.41 5.83 -7.30
C LEU A 62 6.83 6.37 -8.68
N SER A 63 8.13 6.46 -8.98
CA SER A 63 8.61 6.80 -10.33
C SER A 63 8.69 5.59 -11.26
N ASN A 64 8.50 4.36 -10.77
CA ASN A 64 8.53 3.17 -11.61
C ASN A 64 7.16 3.00 -12.31
N PRO A 65 7.12 2.83 -13.64
CA PRO A 65 5.87 2.77 -14.40
C PRO A 65 5.02 1.54 -14.02
N ILE A 66 5.64 0.41 -13.67
CA ILE A 66 4.91 -0.77 -13.21
C ILE A 66 4.16 -0.46 -11.91
N VAL A 67 4.83 0.21 -10.96
CA VAL A 67 4.22 0.59 -9.68
C VAL A 67 3.07 1.59 -9.88
N GLN A 68 3.26 2.59 -10.75
CA GLN A 68 2.20 3.54 -11.10
C GLN A 68 0.98 2.82 -11.70
N GLU A 69 1.25 1.89 -12.60
CA GLU A 69 0.21 1.11 -13.25
C GLU A 69 -0.53 0.30 -12.18
N LEU A 70 0.14 -0.42 -11.27
CA LEU A 70 -0.52 -1.16 -10.18
C LEU A 70 -1.41 -0.28 -9.29
N LEU A 71 -0.95 0.94 -8.96
CA LEU A 71 -1.74 1.91 -8.20
C LEU A 71 -2.97 2.37 -8.97
N LYS A 72 -2.89 2.50 -10.29
CA LYS A 72 -4.03 2.84 -11.14
C LYS A 72 -5.10 1.74 -11.15
N ILE A 73 -4.72 0.45 -11.16
CA ILE A 73 -5.72 -0.65 -10.99
C ILE A 73 -6.42 -0.53 -9.66
N SER A 74 -5.64 -0.29 -8.61
CA SER A 74 -6.15 -0.16 -7.26
C SER A 74 -7.13 1.00 -7.15
N GLU A 75 -6.82 2.15 -7.77
CA GLU A 75 -7.73 3.29 -7.87
C GLU A 75 -9.01 2.95 -8.66
N GLU A 76 -8.90 2.23 -9.77
CA GLU A 76 -10.06 1.84 -10.58
C GLU A 76 -10.99 0.85 -9.83
N GLU A 77 -10.43 -0.06 -9.03
CA GLU A 77 -11.20 -1.07 -8.29
C GLU A 77 -11.76 -0.54 -6.95
N PHE A 78 -10.95 0.20 -6.18
CA PHE A 78 -11.30 0.64 -4.82
C PHE A 78 -11.61 2.14 -4.73
N GLY A 79 -11.34 2.91 -5.78
CA GLY A 79 -11.39 4.36 -5.75
C GLY A 79 -10.18 4.99 -5.07
N LEU A 80 -10.16 6.32 -5.03
CA LEU A 80 -9.20 7.06 -4.21
C LEU A 80 -9.56 6.91 -2.73
N PRO A 81 -8.62 6.47 -1.87
CA PRO A 81 -8.89 6.34 -0.44
C PRO A 81 -9.00 7.72 0.21
N THR A 82 -10.23 8.13 0.58
CA THR A 82 -10.47 9.36 1.35
C THR A 82 -10.02 9.21 2.80
N GLU A 83 -10.36 8.08 3.42
CA GLU A 83 -9.88 7.68 4.74
C GLU A 83 -9.59 6.18 4.74
N GLY A 84 -8.32 5.80 4.70
CA GLY A 84 -7.94 4.39 4.72
C GLY A 84 -6.60 4.09 4.06
N PRO A 85 -6.11 2.85 4.22
CA PRO A 85 -4.90 2.42 3.54
C PRO A 85 -5.12 2.22 2.04
N ILE A 86 -4.07 2.44 1.26
CA ILE A 86 -4.06 2.05 -0.16
C ILE A 86 -4.05 0.52 -0.22
N THR A 87 -5.04 -0.08 -0.90
CA THR A 87 -5.17 -1.54 -1.02
C THR A 87 -5.02 -1.97 -2.47
N LEU A 88 -4.05 -2.83 -2.74
CA LEU A 88 -3.77 -3.38 -4.06
C LEU A 88 -4.59 -4.65 -4.30
N THR A 89 -4.94 -4.87 -5.56
CA THR A 89 -5.71 -6.03 -6.05
C THR A 89 -4.87 -7.30 -6.11
N PHE A 90 -3.55 -7.18 -5.96
CA PHE A 90 -2.58 -8.27 -6.05
C PHE A 90 -2.27 -8.89 -4.69
N ASP A 91 -1.88 -10.16 -4.72
CA ASP A 91 -1.48 -10.91 -3.55
C ASP A 91 -0.05 -10.55 -3.08
N SER A 92 0.27 -11.03 -1.89
CA SER A 92 1.58 -10.81 -1.27
C SER A 92 2.73 -11.47 -2.03
N ALA A 93 2.49 -12.62 -2.65
CA ALA A 93 3.49 -13.35 -3.42
C ALA A 93 3.92 -12.55 -4.67
N PHE A 94 2.95 -11.99 -5.41
CA PHE A 94 3.21 -11.15 -6.56
C PHE A 94 3.99 -9.89 -6.19
N LEU A 95 3.61 -9.18 -5.12
CA LEU A 95 4.35 -7.99 -4.70
C LEU A 95 5.77 -8.30 -4.24
N ALA A 96 5.98 -9.40 -3.52
CA ALA A 96 7.33 -9.83 -3.14
C ALA A 96 8.20 -10.13 -4.37
N TYR A 97 7.62 -10.76 -5.40
CA TYR A 97 8.30 -11.01 -6.67
C TYR A 97 8.60 -9.71 -7.43
N LEU A 98 7.65 -8.79 -7.49
CA LEU A 98 7.81 -7.49 -8.12
C LEU A 98 8.91 -6.66 -7.48
N ILE A 99 8.97 -6.61 -6.14
CA ILE A 99 10.04 -5.90 -5.42
C ILE A 99 11.40 -6.45 -5.85
N ARG A 100 11.56 -7.78 -5.87
CA ARG A 100 12.80 -8.42 -6.31
C ARG A 100 13.15 -8.10 -7.75
N LEU A 101 12.17 -7.99 -8.64
CA LEU A 101 12.37 -7.60 -10.03
C LEU A 101 12.88 -6.16 -10.15
N ILE A 102 12.25 -5.22 -9.43
CA ILE A 102 12.62 -3.81 -9.44
C ILE A 102 14.03 -3.63 -8.86
N GLU A 103 14.34 -4.30 -7.74
CA GLU A 103 15.66 -4.27 -7.10
C GLU A 103 16.77 -4.83 -7.99
N ARG A 104 16.46 -5.87 -8.79
CA ARG A 104 17.41 -6.46 -9.74
C ARG A 104 17.60 -5.64 -11.02
N ARG A 105 16.82 -4.57 -11.20
CA ARG A 105 16.82 -3.70 -12.36
C ARG A 105 16.52 -4.47 -13.64
N MET A 106 15.24 -4.51 -14.01
CA MET A 106 14.77 -5.12 -15.25
C MET A 106 15.36 -4.42 -16.47
N ASP A 107 15.58 -5.16 -17.55
CA ASP A 107 15.83 -4.57 -18.86
C ASP A 107 14.56 -3.85 -19.37
N GLY A 108 14.75 -2.84 -20.21
CA GLY A 108 13.63 -2.02 -20.67
C GLY A 108 12.56 -2.78 -21.46
N ASP A 109 12.91 -3.93 -22.05
CA ASP A 109 11.98 -4.72 -22.83
C ASP A 109 11.14 -5.65 -21.94
N THR A 110 11.74 -6.26 -20.92
CA THR A 110 10.99 -7.03 -19.91
C THR A 110 10.10 -6.13 -19.06
N GLU A 111 10.54 -4.91 -18.73
CA GLU A 111 9.70 -3.92 -18.05
C GLU A 111 8.46 -3.59 -18.90
N LYS A 112 8.65 -3.28 -20.18
CA LYS A 112 7.54 -3.03 -21.12
C LYS A 112 6.64 -4.25 -21.28
N ALA A 113 7.20 -5.44 -21.44
CA ALA A 113 6.43 -6.66 -21.59
C ALA A 113 5.56 -6.94 -20.35
N LEU A 114 6.13 -6.78 -19.15
CA LEU A 114 5.39 -6.91 -17.90
C LEU A 114 4.29 -5.86 -17.77
N LEU A 115 4.61 -4.60 -18.08
CA LEU A 115 3.64 -3.51 -18.09
C LEU A 115 2.46 -3.83 -19.04
N LEU A 116 2.76 -4.25 -20.27
CA LEU A 116 1.76 -4.64 -21.27
C LEU A 116 0.90 -5.82 -20.79
N SER A 117 1.50 -6.83 -20.17
CA SER A 117 0.74 -7.95 -19.59
C SER A 117 -0.20 -7.49 -18.49
N ILE A 118 0.24 -6.60 -17.59
CA ILE A 118 -0.59 -6.05 -16.51
C ILE A 118 -1.73 -5.20 -17.08
N SER A 119 -1.45 -4.32 -18.03
CA SER A 119 -2.48 -3.50 -18.69
C SER A 119 -3.46 -4.35 -19.49
N SER A 120 -2.98 -5.39 -20.18
CA SER A 120 -3.82 -6.33 -20.93
C SER A 120 -4.76 -7.11 -20.01
N ALA A 121 -4.26 -7.58 -18.86
CA ALA A 121 -5.08 -8.28 -17.86
C ALA A 121 -6.25 -7.41 -17.37
N ARG A 122 -6.03 -6.10 -17.16
CA ARG A 122 -7.11 -5.15 -16.84
C ARG A 122 -8.16 -5.10 -17.93
N CYS A 123 -7.74 -4.94 -19.19
CA CYS A 123 -8.67 -4.84 -20.31
C CYS A 123 -9.52 -6.11 -20.45
N SER A 124 -8.93 -7.29 -20.25
CA SER A 124 -9.67 -8.55 -20.28
C SER A 124 -10.72 -8.65 -19.16
N LEU A 125 -10.39 -8.21 -17.95
CA LEU A 125 -11.34 -8.14 -16.83
C LEU A 125 -12.48 -7.16 -17.14
N GLN A 126 -12.15 -5.98 -17.67
CA GLN A 126 -13.10 -4.92 -17.99
C GLN A 126 -14.07 -5.32 -19.12
N CYS A 127 -13.58 -5.96 -20.19
CA CYS A 127 -14.42 -6.50 -21.27
C CYS A 127 -15.34 -7.63 -20.81
N SER A 128 -14.94 -8.42 -19.80
CA SER A 128 -15.75 -9.51 -19.27
C SER A 128 -16.89 -8.96 -18.40
N LEU A 129 -16.58 -7.99 -17.53
CA LEU A 129 -17.56 -7.26 -16.72
C LEU A 129 -18.60 -6.51 -17.57
N GLN A 130 -18.17 -5.92 -18.70
CA GLN A 130 -19.09 -5.25 -19.62
C GLN A 130 -20.03 -6.24 -20.35
N ARG A 131 -19.55 -7.44 -20.70
CA ARG A 131 -20.39 -8.52 -21.24
C ARG A 131 -21.45 -8.98 -20.24
N GLU A 132 -21.07 -9.14 -18.96
CA GLU A 132 -22.00 -9.54 -17.90
C GLU A 132 -23.08 -8.48 -17.64
N LYS A 133 -22.71 -7.19 -17.61
CA LYS A 133 -23.67 -6.09 -17.47
C LYS A 133 -24.65 -6.01 -18.64
N GLN A 134 -24.19 -6.26 -19.87
CA GLN A 134 -25.07 -6.30 -21.04
C GLN A 134 -26.06 -7.47 -20.96
N GLN A 135 -25.61 -8.67 -20.57
CA GLN A 135 -26.49 -9.83 -20.40
C GLN A 135 -27.57 -9.60 -19.32
N CYS A 136 -27.22 -8.98 -18.18
CA CYS A 136 -28.17 -8.65 -17.13
C CYS A 136 -29.22 -7.62 -17.56
N SER A 137 -28.83 -6.61 -18.34
CA SER A 137 -29.79 -5.64 -18.89
C SER A 137 -30.73 -6.25 -19.94
N THR A 138 -30.26 -7.28 -20.67
CA THR A 138 -31.07 -7.93 -21.72
C THR A 138 -32.09 -8.90 -21.11
N THR A 139 -31.73 -9.59 -20.01
CA THR A 139 -32.66 -10.49 -19.30
C THR A 139 -33.73 -9.74 -18.51
N GLN A 140 -33.44 -8.54 -17.98
CA GLN A 140 -34.47 -7.71 -17.33
C GLN A 140 -35.51 -7.16 -18.31
N GLN A 141 -35.15 -6.89 -19.57
CA GLN A 141 -36.13 -6.45 -20.59
C GLN A 141 -37.06 -7.58 -21.05
N LEU A 142 -36.65 -8.84 -20.90
CA LEU A 142 -37.44 -10.01 -21.30
C LEU A 142 -38.43 -10.49 -20.22
N LEU A 143 -38.26 -10.05 -18.97
CA LEU A 143 -39.12 -10.38 -17.82
C LEU A 143 -40.23 -9.34 -17.56
N VAL A 144 -40.34 -8.30 -18.40
CA VAL A 144 -41.38 -7.25 -18.32
C VAL A 144 -42.56 -7.55 -19.27
N PHE A 145 -42.62 -8.74 -19.86
CA PHE A 145 -43.75 -9.23 -20.65
C PHE A 145 -44.43 -10.42 -20.00
#